data_AF-A0A520DVC2-F1
#
_entry.id   AF-A0A520DVC2-F1
#
_cell.length_a   1.000
_cell.length_b   1.000
_cell.length_c   1.000
_cell.angle_alpha   90.00
_cell.angle_beta   90.00
_cell.angle_gamma   90.00
#
_symmetry.space_group_name_H-M   'P 1'
#
loop_
_entity.id
_entity.type
_entity.pdbx_description
1 polymer ?
#
loop_
_entity_poly.entity_id
_entity_poly.type
_entity_poly.pdbx_seq_one_letter_code
_entity_poly.pdbx_strand_id
1 'polypeptide(L)'
;SGSLTVDGDVIPVTPETWRGNRDRSWGVRPVGEAEPPGRKADPPIAGSQNFFWIYSIMQFGDFTVVTVVQEDQQGRRILEDATRVWADRSREPEWLGRPDHQLTFISGTREVKSGTLYFRRPGAPGESDHILEITCEPILPNYIGVGTGYGLEQDWRHGMWQGELVVQGLREKVSDIEPWKKMLCPVDNLARFTLVEDGVTRTGTGLFEVAVIGPHQRYGFTGIGDVAP
;
A
#
# COMPACT_ATOMS: atom_id res chain seq x y z
N SER A 1 15.27 -13.72 -11.60
CA SER A 1 15.74 -15.00 -11.03
C SER A 1 17.03 -14.76 -10.27
N GLY A 2 17.46 -15.69 -9.43
CA GLY A 2 18.66 -15.58 -8.61
C GLY A 2 18.55 -16.40 -7.33
N SER A 3 19.17 -15.93 -6.25
CA SER A 3 19.04 -16.51 -4.91
C SER A 3 18.90 -15.41 -3.87
N LEU A 4 18.06 -15.63 -2.86
CA LEU A 4 17.94 -14.80 -1.67
C LEU A 4 18.50 -15.60 -0.49
N THR A 5 19.36 -15.01 0.34
CA THR A 5 19.84 -15.66 1.57
C THR A 5 19.25 -14.95 2.78
N VAL A 6 18.58 -15.69 3.66
CA VAL A 6 17.98 -15.17 4.90
C VAL A 6 18.39 -16.08 6.05
N ASP A 7 19.01 -15.55 7.10
CA ASP A 7 19.49 -16.33 8.25
C ASP A 7 20.38 -17.54 7.88
N GLY A 8 21.09 -17.45 6.75
CA GLY A 8 21.92 -18.53 6.21
C GLY A 8 21.19 -19.52 5.28
N ASP A 9 19.86 -19.45 5.21
CA ASP A 9 19.05 -20.26 4.29
C ASP A 9 19.07 -19.65 2.89
N VAL A 10 19.51 -20.44 1.91
CA VAL A 10 19.55 -20.03 0.50
C VAL A 10 18.24 -20.42 -0.19
N ILE A 11 17.47 -19.41 -0.59
CA ILE A 11 16.17 -19.55 -1.24
C ILE A 11 16.35 -19.28 -2.75
N PRO A 12 16.08 -20.26 -3.64
CA PRO A 12 16.13 -20.03 -5.08
C PRO A 12 14.99 -19.11 -5.52
N VAL A 13 15.33 -18.05 -6.25
CA VAL A 13 14.39 -17.10 -6.86
C VAL A 13 14.19 -17.51 -8.31
N THR A 14 13.09 -18.18 -8.61
CA THR A 14 12.79 -18.69 -9.95
C THR A 14 11.60 -17.97 -10.58
N PRO A 15 11.56 -17.79 -11.91
CA PRO A 15 10.45 -17.09 -12.59
C PRO A 15 9.09 -17.77 -12.39
N GLU A 16 9.07 -19.05 -12.06
CA GLU A 16 7.85 -19.84 -11.89
C GLU A 16 7.12 -19.45 -10.61
N THR A 17 7.85 -19.32 -9.50
CA THR A 17 7.28 -19.11 -8.15
C THR A 17 7.43 -17.69 -7.63
N TRP A 18 8.30 -16.87 -8.23
CA TRP A 18 8.52 -15.49 -7.82
C TRP A 18 7.93 -14.52 -8.84
N ARG A 19 7.43 -13.40 -8.31
CA ARG A 19 7.05 -12.23 -9.08
C ARG A 19 7.69 -11.01 -8.45
N GLY A 20 7.79 -9.93 -9.21
CA GLY A 20 8.31 -8.67 -8.72
C GLY A 20 7.64 -7.50 -9.41
N ASN A 21 7.42 -6.43 -8.66
CA ASN A 21 7.06 -5.11 -9.16
C ASN A 21 8.20 -4.15 -8.83
N ARG A 22 8.40 -3.16 -9.69
CA ARG A 22 9.33 -2.05 -9.43
C ARG A 22 8.55 -0.76 -9.56
N ASP A 23 8.35 -0.10 -8.43
CA ASP A 23 7.82 1.25 -8.41
C ASP A 23 8.94 2.30 -8.42
N ARG A 24 8.63 3.48 -8.94
CA ARG A 24 9.48 4.67 -8.83
C ARG A 24 8.61 5.85 -8.46
N SER A 25 8.67 6.22 -7.18
CA SER A 25 8.11 7.48 -6.68
C SER A 25 9.20 8.55 -6.52
N TRP A 26 8.77 9.81 -6.44
CA TRP A 26 9.61 10.94 -6.10
C TRP A 26 8.79 11.97 -5.30
N GLY A 27 9.45 12.79 -4.51
CA GLY A 27 8.81 13.82 -3.70
C GLY A 27 9.80 14.48 -2.76
N VAL A 28 9.38 15.56 -2.11
CA VAL A 28 10.19 16.21 -1.06
C VAL A 28 10.11 15.34 0.19
N ARG A 29 11.25 14.79 0.63
CA ARG A 29 11.37 13.93 1.81
C ARG A 29 12.34 14.56 2.81
N PRO A 30 12.19 14.30 4.12
CA PRO A 30 13.25 14.57 5.09
C PRO A 30 14.52 13.80 4.70
N VAL A 31 15.68 14.44 4.81
CA VAL A 31 17.00 13.87 4.50
C VAL A 31 17.96 14.23 5.63
N GLY A 32 18.74 13.26 6.09
CA GLY A 32 19.72 13.50 7.15
C GLY A 32 19.07 13.65 8.53
N GLU A 33 19.80 14.26 9.46
CA GLU A 33 19.34 14.51 10.81
C GLU A 33 18.12 15.45 10.85
N ALA A 34 17.18 15.19 11.76
CA ALA A 34 15.97 15.99 11.89
C ALA A 34 16.30 17.40 12.37
N GLU A 35 15.73 18.38 11.68
CA GLU A 35 15.59 19.72 12.25
C GLU A 35 14.63 19.69 13.44
N PRO A 36 14.75 20.64 14.39
CA PRO A 36 13.75 20.83 15.43
C PRO A 36 12.34 20.96 14.82
N PRO A 37 11.32 20.26 15.36
CA PRO A 37 10.03 20.12 14.68
C PRO A 37 9.21 21.42 14.60
N GLY A 38 9.55 22.42 15.41
CA GLY A 38 8.97 23.76 15.37
C GLY A 38 7.44 23.75 15.42
N ARG A 39 6.80 24.62 14.65
CA ARG A 39 5.32 24.74 14.59
C ARG A 39 4.63 23.45 14.16
N LYS A 40 5.31 22.52 13.46
CA LYS A 40 4.70 21.25 13.04
C LYS A 40 4.42 20.31 14.22
N ALA A 41 5.10 20.49 15.35
CA ALA A 41 4.83 19.75 16.59
C ALA A 41 3.63 20.28 17.39
N ASP A 42 3.01 21.39 16.98
CA ASP A 42 1.79 21.88 17.61
C ASP A 42 0.70 20.78 17.54
N PRO A 43 0.12 20.33 18.67
CA PRO A 43 -0.74 19.15 18.69
C PRO A 43 -1.96 19.23 17.74
N PRO A 44 -2.70 20.35 17.64
CA PRO A 44 -3.69 20.55 16.58
C PRO A 44 -3.18 20.32 15.15
N ILE A 45 -1.97 20.76 14.84
CA ILE A 45 -1.38 20.61 13.50
C ILE A 45 -0.94 19.16 13.27
N ALA A 46 -0.27 18.55 14.25
CA ALA A 46 0.16 17.16 14.16
C ALA A 46 -1.04 16.20 14.06
N GLY A 47 -2.10 16.45 14.84
CA GLY A 47 -3.31 15.61 14.87
C GLY A 47 -4.20 15.72 13.63
N SER A 48 -4.01 16.73 12.79
CA SER A 48 -4.75 16.92 11.53
C SER A 48 -4.01 16.40 10.29
N GLN A 49 -2.81 15.81 10.47
CA GLN A 49 -2.11 15.15 9.38
C GLN A 49 -2.96 14.00 8.84
N ASN A 50 -3.11 13.95 7.52
CA ASN A 50 -3.87 12.93 6.81
C ASN A 50 -3.02 12.38 5.67
N PHE A 51 -3.06 11.06 5.51
CA PHE A 51 -2.55 10.37 4.34
C PHE A 51 -3.35 9.09 4.16
N PHE A 52 -4.32 9.13 3.24
CA PHE A 52 -5.02 7.95 2.77
C PHE A 52 -4.41 7.51 1.44
N TRP A 53 -3.96 6.26 1.40
CA TRP A 53 -3.22 5.71 0.26
C TRP A 53 -3.59 4.26 0.03
N ILE A 54 -3.80 3.92 -1.24
CA ILE A 54 -3.80 2.54 -1.73
C ILE A 54 -2.88 2.50 -2.94
N TYR A 55 -1.92 1.59 -2.94
CA TYR A 55 -1.17 1.20 -4.12
C TYR A 55 -1.23 -0.32 -4.25
N SER A 56 -1.71 -0.81 -5.37
CA SER A 56 -1.90 -2.25 -5.54
C SER A 56 -1.46 -2.74 -6.90
N ILE A 57 -0.77 -3.88 -6.87
CA ILE A 57 -0.29 -4.63 -8.04
C ILE A 57 -0.87 -6.03 -7.95
N MET A 58 -1.91 -6.30 -8.74
CA MET A 58 -2.70 -7.52 -8.68
C MET A 58 -2.40 -8.39 -9.90
N GLN A 59 -1.72 -9.52 -9.71
CA GLN A 59 -1.24 -10.35 -10.82
C GLN A 59 -2.13 -11.58 -11.01
N PHE A 60 -2.77 -11.70 -12.19
CA PHE A 60 -3.71 -12.78 -12.54
C PHE A 60 -3.15 -13.79 -13.56
N GLY A 61 -1.86 -13.65 -13.91
CA GLY A 61 -1.16 -14.53 -14.85
C GLY A 61 -1.08 -13.92 -16.25
N ASP A 62 -2.22 -13.72 -16.91
CA ASP A 62 -2.33 -13.13 -18.25
C ASP A 62 -2.33 -11.59 -18.26
N PHE A 63 -2.67 -10.98 -17.12
CA PHE A 63 -2.54 -9.54 -16.92
C PHE A 63 -2.22 -9.19 -15.46
N THR A 64 -1.89 -7.92 -15.26
CA THR A 64 -1.72 -7.27 -13.97
C THR A 64 -2.62 -6.05 -13.90
N VAL A 65 -3.35 -5.86 -12.80
CA VAL A 65 -4.02 -4.58 -12.50
C VAL A 65 -3.11 -3.76 -11.61
N VAL A 66 -2.82 -2.54 -12.04
CA VAL A 66 -2.05 -1.54 -11.29
C VAL A 66 -3.02 -0.43 -10.92
N THR A 67 -3.11 -0.12 -9.63
CA THR A 67 -3.94 1.01 -9.17
C THR A 67 -3.25 1.80 -8.09
N VAL A 68 -3.49 3.10 -8.12
CA VAL A 68 -3.11 4.05 -7.08
C VAL A 68 -4.32 4.88 -6.70
N VAL A 69 -4.46 5.14 -5.41
CA VAL A 69 -5.49 6.01 -4.84
C VAL A 69 -4.85 6.83 -3.74
N GLN A 70 -5.03 8.15 -3.81
CA GLN A 70 -4.76 9.07 -2.72
C GLN A 70 -5.99 9.94 -2.49
N GLU A 71 -6.43 10.02 -1.24
CA GLU A 71 -7.54 10.88 -0.83
C GLU A 71 -7.10 11.85 0.27
N ASP A 72 -7.76 12.99 0.34
CA ASP A 72 -7.78 13.78 1.57
C ASP A 72 -8.75 13.20 2.60
N GLN A 73 -8.79 13.80 3.79
CA GLN A 73 -9.64 13.34 4.90
C GLN A 73 -11.16 13.28 4.57
N GLN A 74 -11.64 14.02 3.56
CA GLN A 74 -13.04 14.02 3.09
C GLN A 74 -13.30 12.97 2.00
N GLY A 75 -12.28 12.24 1.54
CA GLY A 75 -12.41 11.31 0.42
C GLY A 75 -12.34 11.99 -0.95
N ARG A 76 -11.85 13.24 -1.03
CA ARG A 76 -11.62 13.86 -2.34
C ARG A 76 -10.30 13.33 -2.91
N ARG A 77 -10.35 12.93 -4.19
CA ARG A 77 -9.19 12.40 -4.92
C ARG A 77 -8.10 13.47 -5.08
N ILE A 78 -6.90 13.12 -4.60
CA ILE A 78 -5.66 13.86 -4.85
C ILE A 78 -4.93 13.24 -6.04
N LEU A 79 -4.85 11.90 -6.06
CA LEU A 79 -4.27 11.09 -7.13
C LEU A 79 -5.14 9.85 -7.30
N GLU A 80 -5.41 9.47 -8.54
CA GLU A 80 -6.01 8.17 -8.85
C GLU A 80 -5.57 7.70 -10.23
N ASP A 81 -5.33 6.41 -10.36
CA ASP A 81 -5.28 5.72 -11.65
C ASP A 81 -5.57 4.22 -11.45
N ALA A 82 -6.06 3.59 -12.51
CA ALA A 82 -6.22 2.15 -12.58
C ALA A 82 -6.04 1.66 -14.02
N THR A 83 -5.07 0.79 -14.21
CA THR A 83 -4.71 0.27 -15.52
C THR A 83 -4.49 -1.24 -15.46
N ARG A 84 -5.11 -1.97 -16.40
CA ARG A 84 -4.80 -3.37 -16.67
C ARG A 84 -3.70 -3.45 -17.71
N VAL A 85 -2.60 -4.12 -17.36
CA VAL A 85 -1.44 -4.34 -18.21
C VAL A 85 -1.35 -5.82 -18.58
N TRP A 86 -1.37 -6.13 -19.87
CA TRP A 86 -1.33 -7.50 -20.36
C TRP A 86 0.09 -8.09 -20.32
N ALA A 87 0.18 -9.40 -20.08
CA ALA A 87 1.44 -10.14 -20.21
C ALA A 87 1.89 -10.24 -21.68
N ASP A 88 0.91 -10.34 -22.60
CA ASP A 88 1.13 -10.17 -24.03
C ASP A 88 1.43 -8.70 -24.35
N ARG A 89 2.67 -8.44 -24.76
CA ARG A 89 3.18 -7.09 -25.07
C ARG A 89 2.63 -6.48 -26.36
N SER A 90 1.93 -7.24 -27.19
CA SER A 90 1.25 -6.71 -28.37
C SER A 90 -0.09 -6.04 -28.03
N ARG A 91 -0.59 -6.25 -26.81
CA ARG A 91 -1.85 -5.66 -26.34
C ARG A 91 -1.57 -4.37 -25.58
N GLU A 92 -2.25 -3.31 -25.99
CA GLU A 92 -2.18 -2.03 -25.30
C GLU A 92 -2.74 -2.13 -23.86
N PRO A 93 -2.17 -1.38 -22.90
CA PRO A 93 -2.74 -1.25 -21.57
C PRO A 93 -4.18 -0.73 -21.63
N GLU A 94 -5.02 -1.27 -20.76
CA GLU A 94 -6.44 -0.95 -20.68
C GLU A 94 -6.71 -0.08 -19.44
N TRP A 95 -7.09 1.17 -19.64
CA TRP A 95 -7.52 2.06 -18.54
C TRP A 95 -8.84 1.57 -17.94
N LEU A 96 -8.86 1.22 -16.66
CA LEU A 96 -10.02 0.63 -15.99
C LEU A 96 -11.03 1.65 -15.46
N GLY A 97 -10.75 2.95 -15.63
CA GLY A 97 -11.60 4.00 -15.11
C GLY A 97 -11.22 4.42 -13.69
N ARG A 98 -12.15 5.06 -13.01
CA ARG A 98 -11.94 5.57 -11.65
C ARG A 98 -11.93 4.42 -10.64
N PRO A 99 -10.86 4.26 -9.84
CA PRO A 99 -10.87 3.33 -8.72
C PRO A 99 -11.77 3.85 -7.58
N ASP A 100 -12.46 2.94 -6.92
CA ASP A 100 -13.22 3.14 -5.69
C ASP A 100 -12.91 1.98 -4.73
N HIS A 101 -13.13 2.17 -3.44
CA HIS A 101 -12.65 1.24 -2.41
C HIS A 101 -13.61 1.11 -1.24
N GLN A 102 -13.78 -0.13 -0.82
CA GLN A 102 -14.48 -0.48 0.41
C GLN A 102 -13.56 -1.39 1.22
N LEU A 103 -13.02 -0.86 2.31
CA LEU A 103 -12.12 -1.59 3.20
C LEU A 103 -12.86 -1.95 4.49
N THR A 104 -12.51 -3.10 5.06
CA THR A 104 -12.83 -3.46 6.43
C THR A 104 -11.55 -3.61 7.22
N PHE A 105 -11.60 -3.34 8.51
CA PHE A 105 -10.44 -3.29 9.38
C PHE A 105 -10.56 -4.33 10.50
N ILE A 106 -9.42 -4.75 11.04
CA ILE A 106 -9.38 -5.58 12.24
C ILE A 106 -9.75 -4.68 13.44
N SER A 107 -10.75 -5.10 14.22
CA SER A 107 -11.20 -4.40 15.43
C SER A 107 -10.02 -4.09 16.36
N GLY A 108 -10.00 -2.87 16.91
CA GLY A 108 -8.92 -2.36 17.74
C GLY A 108 -7.66 -1.93 16.99
N THR A 109 -7.67 -1.94 15.64
CA THR A 109 -6.53 -1.55 14.80
C THR A 109 -6.95 -0.67 13.61
N ARG A 110 -5.97 -0.33 12.75
CA ARG A 110 -6.20 0.18 11.38
C ARG A 110 -5.72 -0.79 10.31
N GLU A 111 -5.46 -2.03 10.69
CA GLU A 111 -4.98 -3.06 9.77
C GLU A 111 -6.14 -3.53 8.91
N VAL A 112 -5.95 -3.58 7.59
CA VAL A 112 -7.00 -4.01 6.67
C VAL A 112 -7.24 -5.50 6.83
N LYS A 113 -8.49 -5.87 7.12
CA LYS A 113 -8.93 -7.26 7.20
C LYS A 113 -9.29 -7.81 5.82
N SER A 114 -9.99 -7.02 5.03
CA SER A 114 -10.34 -7.30 3.64
C SER A 114 -10.76 -6.02 2.93
N GLY A 115 -10.79 -6.05 1.61
CA GLY A 115 -11.32 -4.94 0.83
C GLY A 115 -11.95 -5.38 -0.48
N THR A 116 -12.69 -4.46 -1.09
CA THR A 116 -13.14 -4.54 -2.48
C THR A 116 -12.72 -3.27 -3.18
N LEU A 117 -12.06 -3.42 -4.33
CA LEU A 117 -11.75 -2.34 -5.24
C LEU A 117 -12.69 -2.42 -6.44
N TYR A 118 -13.30 -1.29 -6.77
CA TYR A 118 -14.18 -1.15 -7.92
C TYR A 118 -13.52 -0.22 -8.93
N PHE A 119 -13.55 -0.57 -10.21
CA PHE A 119 -13.01 0.28 -11.27
C PHE A 119 -14.14 0.64 -12.22
N ARG A 120 -14.50 1.92 -12.24
CA ARG A 120 -15.66 2.44 -13.00
C ARG A 120 -15.18 3.17 -14.23
N ARG A 121 -15.34 2.56 -15.39
CA ARG A 121 -15.09 3.19 -16.69
C ARG A 121 -16.41 3.75 -17.24
N PRO A 122 -16.46 5.05 -17.59
CA PRO A 122 -17.66 5.62 -18.19
C PRO A 122 -18.08 4.89 -19.46
N GLY A 123 -19.38 4.60 -19.58
CA GLY A 123 -19.99 4.13 -20.83
C GLY A 123 -20.08 5.25 -21.88
N ALA A 124 -20.48 4.91 -23.11
CA ALA A 124 -20.84 5.94 -24.08
C ALA A 124 -22.08 6.73 -23.60
N PRO A 125 -22.35 7.94 -24.11
CA PRO A 125 -23.56 8.68 -23.74
C PRO A 125 -24.84 7.85 -23.93
N GLY A 126 -25.55 7.59 -22.82
CA GLY A 126 -26.76 6.77 -22.80
C GLY A 126 -26.55 5.30 -22.44
N GLU A 127 -25.29 4.87 -22.25
CA GLU A 127 -24.94 3.53 -21.77
C GLU A 127 -24.60 3.55 -20.29
N SER A 128 -24.66 2.38 -19.64
CA SER A 128 -24.22 2.23 -18.26
C SER A 128 -22.70 2.19 -18.18
N ASP A 129 -22.14 2.66 -17.07
CA ASP A 129 -20.71 2.50 -16.78
C ASP A 129 -20.33 1.02 -16.70
N HIS A 130 -19.12 0.70 -17.17
CA HIS A 130 -18.52 -0.60 -16.97
C HIS A 130 -17.85 -0.63 -15.58
N ILE A 131 -18.23 -1.60 -14.75
CA ILE A 131 -17.72 -1.74 -13.38
C ILE A 131 -16.99 -3.07 -13.27
N LEU A 132 -15.69 -3.01 -13.02
CA LEU A 132 -14.88 -4.17 -12.67
C LEU A 132 -14.73 -4.24 -11.15
N GLU A 133 -14.98 -5.40 -10.56
CA GLU A 133 -14.86 -5.62 -9.11
C GLU A 133 -13.73 -6.60 -8.79
N ILE A 134 -12.84 -6.21 -7.87
CA ILE A 134 -11.77 -7.07 -7.37
C ILE A 134 -11.81 -7.10 -5.84
N THR A 135 -12.02 -8.28 -5.26
CA THR A 135 -11.88 -8.48 -3.82
C THR A 135 -10.41 -8.69 -3.45
N CYS A 136 -10.03 -8.18 -2.30
CA CYS A 136 -8.67 -8.13 -1.78
C CYS A 136 -8.64 -8.77 -0.40
N GLU A 137 -7.85 -9.82 -0.24
CA GLU A 137 -7.66 -10.55 1.02
C GLU A 137 -6.18 -10.49 1.41
N PRO A 138 -5.80 -9.60 2.34
CA PRO A 138 -4.46 -9.58 2.92
C PRO A 138 -4.08 -10.93 3.54
N ILE A 139 -2.90 -11.44 3.20
CA ILE A 139 -2.35 -12.71 3.69
C ILE A 139 -1.22 -12.45 4.70
N LEU A 140 -0.28 -11.58 4.34
CA LEU A 140 0.92 -11.34 5.12
C LEU A 140 1.28 -9.85 5.06
N PRO A 141 1.25 -9.13 6.20
CA PRO A 141 1.68 -7.75 6.25
C PRO A 141 3.21 -7.65 6.33
N ASN A 142 3.76 -6.69 5.62
CA ASN A 142 5.11 -6.19 5.77
C ASN A 142 5.04 -4.73 6.22
N TYR A 143 5.37 -4.48 7.49
CA TYR A 143 5.36 -3.13 8.06
C TYR A 143 6.63 -2.40 7.65
N ILE A 144 6.66 -1.86 6.43
CA ILE A 144 7.83 -1.19 5.87
C ILE A 144 8.28 0.00 6.72
N GLY A 145 7.42 0.58 7.54
CA GLY A 145 7.81 1.65 8.47
C GLY A 145 8.64 1.21 9.67
N VAL A 146 8.82 -0.10 9.92
CA VAL A 146 9.46 -0.63 11.14
C VAL A 146 10.82 -1.24 10.81
N GLY A 147 11.89 -0.57 11.21
CA GLY A 147 13.26 -1.06 11.14
C GLY A 147 13.91 -1.04 9.75
N THR A 148 13.23 -0.50 8.74
CA THR A 148 13.75 -0.49 7.34
C THR A 148 14.45 0.82 6.98
N GLY A 149 14.26 1.87 7.79
CA GLY A 149 14.67 3.23 7.50
C GLY A 149 13.75 3.97 6.52
N TYR A 150 12.57 3.44 6.24
CA TYR A 150 11.58 4.09 5.38
C TYR A 150 10.93 5.32 6.03
N GLY A 151 10.92 5.47 7.37
CA GLY A 151 10.60 6.78 7.93
C GLY A 151 10.23 6.95 9.41
N LEU A 152 10.18 5.91 10.25
CA LEU A 152 9.79 6.08 11.67
C LEU A 152 10.99 6.19 12.61
N GLU A 153 12.16 5.71 12.20
CA GLU A 153 13.36 5.65 13.04
C GLU A 153 14.04 7.02 13.16
N GLN A 154 14.43 7.38 14.38
CA GLN A 154 15.14 8.63 14.66
C GLN A 154 16.61 8.58 14.21
N ASP A 155 17.19 7.39 14.27
CA ASP A 155 18.61 7.11 14.11
C ASP A 155 18.94 6.35 12.82
N TRP A 156 17.94 5.87 12.07
CA TRP A 156 18.16 5.17 10.81
C TRP A 156 17.17 5.61 9.73
N ARG A 157 17.54 6.61 8.93
CA ARG A 157 16.65 7.20 7.92
C ARG A 157 17.39 7.59 6.65
N HIS A 158 16.62 7.91 5.62
CA HIS A 158 17.14 8.38 4.35
C HIS A 158 18.14 9.53 4.50
N GLY A 159 19.37 9.32 4.01
CA GLY A 159 20.43 10.33 3.97
C GLY A 159 21.10 10.66 5.31
N MET A 160 20.82 9.93 6.39
CA MET A 160 21.50 10.12 7.68
C MET A 160 22.89 9.47 7.68
N TRP A 161 23.89 10.16 8.24
CA TRP A 161 25.22 9.61 8.38
C TRP A 161 25.24 8.52 9.45
N GLN A 162 25.59 7.29 9.05
CA GLN A 162 25.69 6.15 9.96
C GLN A 162 27.12 5.83 10.38
N GLY A 163 28.12 6.40 9.70
CA GLY A 163 29.51 5.93 9.72
C GLY A 163 29.93 5.41 8.35
N GLU A 164 31.21 5.06 8.20
CA GLU A 164 31.82 4.80 6.89
C GLU A 164 31.23 3.59 6.15
N LEU A 165 31.03 2.45 6.83
CA LEU A 165 30.54 1.19 6.26
C LEU A 165 29.67 0.43 7.26
N VAL A 166 28.73 1.11 7.92
CA VAL A 166 27.90 0.49 8.95
C VAL A 166 26.87 -0.46 8.32
N VAL A 167 26.83 -1.67 8.85
CA VAL A 167 25.79 -2.67 8.56
C VAL A 167 25.12 -3.03 9.88
N GLN A 168 23.79 -3.01 9.87
CA GLN A 168 22.98 -3.39 11.02
C GLN A 168 21.88 -4.35 10.58
N GLY A 169 21.36 -5.11 11.54
CA GLY A 169 20.20 -5.96 11.38
C GLY A 169 19.30 -5.78 12.59
N LEU A 170 18.00 -5.71 12.35
CA LEU A 170 16.97 -5.66 13.38
C LEU A 170 16.07 -6.89 13.23
N ARG A 171 15.68 -7.48 14.36
CA ARG A 171 14.68 -8.55 14.39
C ARG A 171 13.65 -8.23 15.46
N GLU A 172 12.44 -7.93 15.02
CA GLU A 172 11.29 -7.75 15.90
C GLU A 172 10.25 -8.84 15.61
N LYS A 173 9.59 -9.33 16.67
CA LYS A 173 8.41 -10.17 16.49
C LYS A 173 7.23 -9.26 16.15
N VAL A 174 6.45 -9.62 15.15
CA VAL A 174 5.27 -8.84 14.72
C VAL A 174 4.26 -8.60 15.85
N SER A 175 4.13 -9.56 16.78
CA SER A 175 3.29 -9.44 17.97
C SER A 175 3.75 -8.38 18.96
N ASP A 176 5.04 -8.03 18.93
CA ASP A 176 5.69 -7.15 19.90
C ASP A 176 5.85 -5.73 19.33
N ILE A 177 5.55 -5.54 18.03
CA ILE A 177 5.52 -4.22 17.40
C ILE A 177 4.41 -3.40 18.05
N GLU A 178 4.80 -2.26 18.62
CA GLU A 178 3.88 -1.31 19.24
C GLU A 178 2.79 -0.87 18.25
N PRO A 179 1.50 -0.85 18.64
CA PRO A 179 0.40 -0.59 17.70
C PRO A 179 0.55 0.71 16.90
N TRP A 180 1.06 1.78 17.53
CA TRP A 180 1.23 3.08 16.88
C TRP A 180 2.21 3.04 15.71
N LYS A 181 3.26 2.19 15.76
CA LYS A 181 4.24 2.04 14.67
C LYS A 181 3.61 1.49 13.39
N LYS A 182 2.54 0.69 13.54
CA LYS A 182 1.79 0.11 12.42
C LYS A 182 0.84 1.11 11.74
N MET A 183 0.64 2.29 12.35
CA MET A 183 -0.37 3.27 11.91
C MET A 183 0.22 4.49 11.21
N LEU A 184 1.54 4.69 11.27
CA LEU A 184 2.22 5.91 10.79
C LEU A 184 2.98 5.72 9.47
N CYS A 185 2.83 4.57 8.84
CA CYS A 185 3.47 4.24 7.57
C CYS A 185 2.54 3.34 6.74
N PRO A 186 2.67 3.31 5.40
CA PRO A 186 2.01 2.29 4.61
C PRO A 186 2.41 0.88 5.05
N VAL A 187 1.47 -0.06 4.91
CA VAL A 187 1.71 -1.49 5.14
C VAL A 187 1.59 -2.21 3.81
N ASP A 188 2.67 -2.87 3.40
CA ASP A 188 2.71 -3.71 2.21
C ASP A 188 2.10 -5.06 2.55
N ASN A 189 0.90 -5.35 2.04
CA ASN A 189 0.31 -6.68 2.22
C ASN A 189 0.58 -7.52 0.99
N LEU A 190 1.17 -8.71 1.18
CA LEU A 190 0.92 -9.79 0.23
C LEU A 190 -0.57 -10.12 0.33
N ALA A 191 -1.30 -10.03 -0.77
CA ALA A 191 -2.73 -10.29 -0.81
C ALA A 191 -3.11 -11.30 -1.89
N ARG A 192 -4.24 -11.97 -1.67
CA ARG A 192 -4.99 -12.68 -2.70
C ARG A 192 -6.02 -11.75 -3.29
N PHE A 193 -6.18 -11.81 -4.61
CA PHE A 193 -7.17 -11.06 -5.33
C PHE A 193 -8.14 -12.01 -6.04
N THR A 194 -9.43 -11.70 -6.02
CA THR A 194 -10.43 -12.41 -6.82
C THR A 194 -11.15 -11.42 -7.72
N LEU A 195 -11.09 -11.68 -9.02
CA LEU A 195 -11.79 -10.93 -10.05
C LEU A 195 -12.90 -11.80 -10.63
N VAL A 196 -14.09 -11.23 -10.80
CA VAL A 196 -15.17 -11.85 -11.59
C VAL A 196 -15.48 -10.94 -12.78
N GLU A 197 -15.28 -11.44 -13.99
CA GLU A 197 -15.51 -10.72 -15.24
C GLU A 197 -16.13 -11.69 -16.26
N ASP A 198 -17.22 -11.29 -16.91
CA ASP A 198 -17.95 -12.11 -17.90
C ASP A 198 -18.34 -13.52 -17.40
N GLY A 199 -18.67 -13.63 -16.11
CA GLY A 199 -18.99 -14.92 -15.46
C GLY A 199 -17.78 -15.82 -15.19
N VAL A 200 -16.56 -15.35 -15.45
CA VAL A 200 -15.31 -16.07 -15.19
C VAL A 200 -14.64 -15.51 -13.94
N THR A 201 -14.39 -16.40 -12.97
CA THR A 201 -13.62 -16.07 -11.78
C THR A 201 -12.12 -16.30 -12.03
N ARG A 202 -11.31 -15.26 -11.83
CA ARG A 202 -9.85 -15.34 -11.85
C ARG A 202 -9.31 -15.04 -10.45
N THR A 203 -8.27 -15.76 -10.06
CA THR A 203 -7.56 -15.51 -8.80
C THR A 203 -6.15 -15.04 -9.08
N GLY A 204 -5.67 -14.11 -8.27
CA GLY A 204 -4.35 -13.51 -8.40
C GLY A 204 -3.70 -13.31 -7.04
N THR A 205 -2.43 -12.95 -7.06
CA THR A 205 -1.68 -12.53 -5.87
C THR A 205 -0.85 -11.30 -6.19
N GLY A 206 -0.40 -10.60 -5.16
CA GLY A 206 0.50 -9.46 -5.34
C GLY A 206 0.44 -8.49 -4.17
N LEU A 207 0.80 -7.23 -4.45
CA LEU A 207 0.91 -6.17 -3.46
C LEU A 207 -0.43 -5.48 -3.25
N PHE A 208 -0.80 -5.32 -1.99
CA PHE A 208 -1.87 -4.43 -1.53
C PHE A 208 -1.30 -3.53 -0.43
N GLU A 209 -0.65 -2.45 -0.85
CA GLU A 209 -0.12 -1.42 0.03
C GLU A 209 -1.26 -0.48 0.45
N VAL A 210 -1.47 -0.32 1.76
CA VAL A 210 -2.49 0.57 2.30
C VAL A 210 -1.92 1.42 3.41
N ALA A 211 -2.25 2.71 3.41
CA ALA A 211 -2.03 3.60 4.53
C ALA A 211 -3.32 4.36 4.86
N VAL A 212 -3.71 4.33 6.14
CA VAL A 212 -4.83 5.13 6.66
C VAL A 212 -4.32 5.94 7.85
N ILE A 213 -3.59 7.01 7.56
CA ILE A 213 -2.96 7.87 8.57
C ILE A 213 -3.86 9.07 8.83
N GLY A 214 -4.24 9.26 10.10
CA GLY A 214 -5.07 10.40 10.50
C GLY A 214 -6.57 10.25 10.19
N PRO A 215 -7.31 11.36 10.10
CA PRO A 215 -8.74 11.34 9.85
C PRO A 215 -9.08 10.85 8.44
N HIS A 216 -10.18 10.10 8.31
CA HIS A 216 -10.75 9.70 7.03
C HIS A 216 -12.26 9.42 7.17
N GLN A 217 -13.09 10.33 6.65
CA GLN A 217 -14.54 10.36 6.90
C GLN A 217 -15.25 9.07 6.48
N ARG A 218 -14.87 8.48 5.32
CA ARG A 218 -15.47 7.25 4.79
C ARG A 218 -15.40 6.08 5.76
N TYR A 219 -14.32 5.99 6.55
CA TYR A 219 -14.07 4.89 7.48
C TYR A 219 -14.27 5.29 8.94
N GLY A 220 -14.77 6.50 9.20
CA GLY A 220 -15.09 6.97 10.55
C GLY A 220 -13.88 7.32 11.42
N PHE A 221 -12.66 7.39 10.86
CA PHE A 221 -11.49 7.85 11.60
C PHE A 221 -11.51 9.37 11.72
N THR A 222 -11.40 9.89 12.93
CA THR A 222 -11.49 11.33 13.27
C THR A 222 -10.15 11.95 13.68
N GLY A 223 -9.19 11.13 14.11
CA GLY A 223 -7.84 11.55 14.47
C GLY A 223 -6.79 10.48 14.18
N ILE A 224 -5.55 10.70 14.62
CA ILE A 224 -4.42 9.77 14.34
C ILE A 224 -4.44 8.51 15.20
N GLY A 225 -5.04 8.56 16.40
CA GLY A 225 -5.08 7.46 17.36
C GLY A 225 -6.30 6.54 17.26
N ASP A 226 -7.31 6.92 16.47
CA ASP A 226 -8.56 6.15 16.39
C ASP A 226 -8.32 4.79 15.77
N VAL A 227 -9.08 3.79 16.19
CA VAL A 227 -9.02 2.43 15.65
C VAL A 227 -10.42 1.95 15.30
N ALA A 228 -10.50 0.94 14.43
CA ALA A 228 -11.77 0.36 14.04
C ALA A 228 -12.47 -0.29 15.25
N PRO A 229 -13.82 -0.24 15.31
CA PRO A 229 -14.58 -0.88 16.39
C PRO A 229 -14.45 -2.40 16.36
#